data_AF-A0A1I3W026-F1
#
_entry.id   AF-A0A1I3W026-F1
#
_cell.length_a   1.000
_cell.length_b   1.000
_cell.length_c   1.000
_cell.angle_alpha   90.00
_cell.angle_beta   90.00
_cell.angle_gamma   90.00
#
_symmetry.space_group_name_H-M   'P 1'
#
loop_
_entity.id
_entity.type
_entity.pdbx_description
1 polymer ?
#
loop_
_entity_poly.entity_id
_entity_poly.type
_entity_poly.pdbx_seq_one_letter_code
_entity_poly.pdbx_strand_id
1 'polypeptide(L)'
;MRRSTPKPIRNKLDLTDRVQMRLVRKRLGLSDAELTAIAERIGSSISAISKEVARQRASTLTKQANVPPTAVIASAAATEQATAEIPTPALTS
;
A
#
# COMPACT_ATOMS: atom_id res chain seq x y z
N MET A 1 -43.81 22.81 -11.85
CA MET A 1 -42.57 22.62 -11.06
C MET A 1 -41.91 21.32 -11.50
N ARG A 2 -40.76 21.36 -12.20
CA ARG A 2 -39.99 20.13 -12.50
C ARG A 2 -39.17 19.80 -11.26
N ARG A 3 -39.52 18.71 -10.57
CA ARG A 3 -38.70 18.18 -9.48
C ARG A 3 -37.49 17.52 -10.14
N SER A 4 -36.32 18.14 -10.01
CA SER A 4 -35.04 17.52 -10.35
C SER A 4 -35.00 16.19 -9.60
N THR A 5 -34.89 15.07 -10.33
CA THR A 5 -34.73 13.77 -9.69
C THR A 5 -33.48 13.84 -8.80
N PRO A 6 -33.58 13.51 -7.51
CA PRO A 6 -32.42 13.56 -6.62
C PRO A 6 -31.39 12.59 -7.19
N LYS A 7 -30.31 13.15 -7.73
CA LYS A 7 -29.19 12.37 -8.24
C LYS A 7 -28.74 11.48 -7.09
N PRO A 8 -28.64 10.15 -7.28
CA PRO A 8 -28.18 9.26 -6.23
C PRO A 8 -26.86 9.82 -5.72
N ILE A 9 -26.83 10.13 -4.42
CA ILE A 9 -25.66 10.68 -3.74
C ILE A 9 -24.54 9.70 -4.05
N ARG A 10 -23.58 10.13 -4.86
CA ARG A 10 -22.59 9.32 -5.60
C ARG A 10 -21.60 8.57 -4.69
N ASN A 11 -21.89 8.51 -3.40
CA ASN A 11 -21.03 8.05 -2.34
C ASN A 11 -21.63 6.89 -1.54
N LYS A 12 -22.89 6.50 -1.77
CA LYS A 12 -23.49 5.32 -1.12
C LYS A 12 -23.16 4.06 -1.93
N LEU A 13 -22.61 3.09 -1.24
CA LEU A 13 -22.47 1.70 -1.67
C LEU A 13 -23.80 0.98 -1.47
N ASP A 14 -24.28 0.30 -2.49
CA ASP A 14 -25.37 -0.65 -2.35
C ASP A 14 -24.80 -2.06 -2.21
N LEU A 15 -25.07 -2.71 -1.06
CA LEU A 15 -24.65 -4.08 -0.81
C LEU A 15 -25.48 -5.09 -1.61
N THR A 16 -26.65 -4.68 -2.10
CA THR A 16 -27.51 -5.51 -2.96
C THR A 16 -27.08 -5.45 -4.43
N ASP A 17 -26.38 -4.39 -4.84
CA ASP A 17 -25.86 -4.23 -6.19
C ASP A 17 -24.54 -5.00 -6.36
N ARG A 18 -24.63 -6.18 -6.98
CA ARG A 18 -23.48 -7.04 -7.29
C ARG A 18 -22.44 -6.36 -8.18
N VAL A 19 -22.83 -5.42 -9.04
CA VAL A 19 -21.90 -4.71 -9.95
C VAL A 19 -21.06 -3.72 -9.16
N GLN A 20 -21.70 -2.91 -8.31
CA GLN A 20 -20.98 -2.03 -7.40
C GLN A 20 -20.06 -2.82 -6.48
N MET A 21 -20.54 -3.95 -5.97
CA MET A 21 -19.73 -4.79 -5.10
C MET A 21 -18.50 -5.36 -5.77
N ARG A 22 -18.66 -5.89 -6.98
CA ARG A 22 -17.54 -6.38 -7.76
C ARG A 22 -16.55 -5.28 -8.11
N LEU A 23 -17.03 -4.08 -8.46
CA LEU A 23 -16.16 -2.96 -8.81
C LEU A 23 -15.35 -2.45 -7.61
N VAL A 24 -15.99 -2.25 -6.46
CA VAL A 24 -15.32 -1.76 -5.24
C VAL A 24 -14.32 -2.79 -4.73
N ARG A 25 -14.67 -4.08 -4.74
CA ARG A 25 -13.75 -5.18 -4.39
C ARG A 25 -12.53 -5.20 -5.30
N LYS A 26 -12.74 -5.11 -6.62
CA LYS A 26 -11.64 -5.05 -7.60
C LYS A 26 -10.74 -3.84 -7.38
N ARG A 27 -11.31 -2.70 -7.00
CA ARG A 27 -10.56 -1.44 -6.80
C ARG A 27 -9.76 -1.44 -5.50
N LEU A 28 -10.33 -1.99 -4.42
CA LEU A 28 -9.73 -1.98 -3.09
C LEU A 28 -8.94 -3.27 -2.77
N GLY A 29 -9.05 -4.30 -3.60
CA GLY A 29 -8.42 -5.60 -3.38
C GLY A 29 -8.95 -6.30 -2.13
N LEU A 30 -10.25 -6.17 -1.85
CA LEU A 30 -10.91 -6.74 -0.69
C LEU A 30 -11.74 -7.98 -1.06
N SER A 31 -11.90 -8.88 -0.10
CA SER A 31 -12.89 -9.95 -0.16
C SER A 31 -14.31 -9.44 0.17
N ASP A 32 -15.31 -10.23 -0.19
CA ASP A 32 -16.73 -9.98 0.09
C ASP A 32 -16.99 -9.75 1.58
N ALA A 33 -16.43 -10.63 2.42
CA ALA A 33 -16.62 -10.61 3.86
C ALA A 33 -15.97 -9.38 4.49
N GLU A 34 -14.74 -9.04 4.09
CA GLU A 34 -14.03 -7.87 4.61
C GLU A 34 -14.76 -6.58 4.26
N LEU A 35 -15.24 -6.47 3.02
CA LEU A 35 -15.94 -5.28 2.60
C LEU A 35 -17.30 -5.13 3.30
N THR A 36 -18.04 -6.22 3.54
CA THR A 36 -19.28 -6.18 4.35
C THR A 36 -18.98 -5.81 5.80
N ALA A 37 -17.97 -6.42 6.42
CA ALA A 37 -17.56 -6.11 7.79
C ALA A 37 -17.15 -4.64 7.96
N ILE A 38 -16.43 -4.08 6.97
CA ILE A 38 -16.11 -2.64 6.96
C ILE A 38 -17.39 -1.82 6.82
N ALA A 39 -18.27 -2.16 5.87
CA ALA A 39 -19.52 -1.43 5.65
C ALA A 39 -20.46 -1.46 6.89
N GLU A 40 -20.48 -2.56 7.64
CA GLU A 40 -21.20 -2.66 8.92
C GLU A 40 -20.59 -1.75 10.00
N ARG A 41 -19.25 -1.62 10.03
CA ARG A 41 -18.54 -0.82 11.03
C ARG A 41 -18.64 0.69 10.81
N ILE A 42 -18.48 1.16 9.57
CA ILE A 42 -18.40 2.61 9.25
C ILE A 42 -19.55 3.11 8.39
N GLY A 43 -20.45 2.22 7.98
CA GLY A 43 -21.55 2.50 7.08
C GLY A 43 -21.21 2.27 5.61
N SER A 44 -22.25 2.27 4.79
CA SER A 44 -22.20 1.99 3.35
C SER A 44 -21.71 3.18 2.51
N SER A 45 -20.72 3.94 2.99
CA SER A 45 -20.13 5.06 2.24
C SER A 45 -18.84 4.63 1.53
N ILE A 46 -18.82 4.71 0.19
CA ILE A 46 -17.68 4.29 -0.64
C ILE A 46 -16.41 5.07 -0.26
N SER A 47 -16.53 6.37 -0.01
CA SER A 47 -15.39 7.20 0.43
C SER A 47 -14.89 6.78 1.81
N ALA A 48 -15.80 6.45 2.73
CA ALA A 48 -15.41 5.99 4.06
C ALA A 48 -14.66 4.65 3.97
N ILE A 49 -15.18 3.71 3.19
CA ILE A 49 -14.55 2.40 2.94
C ILE A 49 -13.17 2.58 2.30
N SER A 50 -13.04 3.43 1.28
CA SER A 50 -11.74 3.68 0.64
C SER A 50 -10.71 4.28 1.61
N LYS A 51 -11.14 5.21 2.48
CA LYS A 51 -10.25 5.81 3.50
C LYS A 51 -9.87 4.78 4.58
N GLU A 52 -10.80 3.93 4.98
CA GLU A 52 -10.56 2.84 5.93
C GLU A 52 -9.51 1.86 5.38
N VAL A 53 -9.65 1.43 4.14
CA VAL A 53 -8.68 0.53 3.48
C VAL A 53 -7.30 1.18 3.37
N ALA A 54 -7.24 2.46 2.99
CA ALA A 54 -5.98 3.19 2.95
C ALA A 54 -5.31 3.25 4.34
N ARG A 55 -6.11 3.47 5.40
CA ARG A 55 -5.61 3.47 6.78
C ARG A 55 -5.10 2.09 7.22
N GLN A 56 -5.82 1.02 6.88
CA GLN A 56 -5.40 -0.35 7.18
C GLN A 56 -4.07 -0.68 6.48
N ARG A 57 -3.93 -0.36 5.20
CA ARG A 57 -2.67 -0.55 4.44
C ARG A 57 -1.51 0.26 4.99
N ALA A 58 -1.76 1.50 5.41
CA ALA A 58 -0.74 2.32 6.07
C ALA A 58 -0.31 1.69 7.40
N SER A 59 -1.26 1.14 8.17
CA SER A 59 -0.96 0.45 9.43
C SER A 59 -0.20 -0.86 9.23
N THR A 60 -0.43 -1.60 8.13
CA THR A 60 0.35 -2.81 7.84
C THR A 60 1.78 -2.45 7.42
N LEU A 61 1.97 -1.35 6.69
CA LEU A 61 3.29 -0.91 6.27
C LEU A 61 4.14 -0.41 7.44
N THR A 62 3.56 0.36 8.38
CA THR A 62 4.27 0.77 9.60
C THR A 62 4.62 -0.41 10.49
N LYS A 63 3.77 -1.46 10.53
CA LYS A 63 4.08 -2.71 11.24
C LYS A 63 5.20 -3.51 10.57
N GLN A 64 5.33 -3.45 9.24
CA GLN A 64 6.42 -4.09 8.49
C GLN A 64 7.73 -3.28 8.47
N ALA A 65 7.68 -1.98 8.78
CA ALA A 65 8.86 -1.13 8.90
C ALA A 65 9.63 -1.31 10.23
N ASN A 66 9.16 -2.15 11.16
CA ASN A 66 9.91 -2.55 12.35
C ASN A 66 10.84 -3.74 12.10
N VAL A 67 11.58 -3.71 10.98
CA VAL A 67 12.84 -4.45 10.85
C VAL A 67 13.95 -3.41 10.88
N PRO A 68 14.87 -3.46 11.86
CA PRO A 68 15.95 -2.50 11.95
C PRO A 68 16.83 -2.62 10.69
N PRO A 69 17.20 -1.50 10.03
CA PRO A 69 17.98 -1.47 8.79
C PRO A 69 19.46 -1.86 8.97
N THR A 70 19.82 -2.56 10.04
CA THR A 70 21.22 -2.77 10.44
C THR A 70 21.76 -4.14 10.00
N ALA A 71 20.91 -5.12 9.66
CA ALA A 71 21.36 -6.50 9.41
C ALA A 71 21.69 -6.83 7.93
N VAL A 72 21.29 -6.01 6.95
CA VAL A 72 21.50 -6.33 5.53
C VAL A 72 22.88 -5.88 5.02
N ILE A 73 23.57 -4.99 5.74
CA ILE A 73 24.90 -4.48 5.33
C ILE A 73 26.02 -5.52 5.56
N ALA A 74 25.78 -6.56 6.36
CA ALA A 74 26.83 -7.52 6.75
C ALA A 74 27.08 -8.67 5.74
N SER A 75 26.21 -8.92 4.76
CA SER A 75 26.36 -10.09 3.85
C SER A 75 26.86 -9.76 2.44
N ALA A 76 27.23 -8.51 2.14
CA ALA A 76 27.74 -8.12 0.81
C ALA A 76 29.16 -7.54 0.79
N ALA A 77 29.85 -7.45 1.94
CA ALA A 77 31.21 -6.90 2.02
C ALA A 77 32.26 -7.94 2.47
N ALA A 78 31.96 -9.23 2.33
CA ALA A 78 32.88 -10.34 2.60
C ALA A 78 33.29 -11.05 1.31
N THR A 79 33.88 -10.30 0.37
CA THR A 79 34.85 -10.84 -0.58
C THR A 79 36.00 -9.84 -0.66
N GLU A 80 36.94 -10.12 0.23
CA GLU A 80 38.36 -9.81 0.23
C GLU A 80 38.89 -9.38 -1.15
N GLN A 81 39.37 -8.14 -1.24
CA GLN A 81 40.42 -7.81 -2.20
C GLN A 81 41.64 -7.34 -1.40
N ALA A 82 42.48 -8.33 -1.14
CA ALA A 82 43.74 -8.22 -0.43
C ALA A 82 44.73 -7.32 -1.18
N THR A 83 45.34 -6.41 -0.42
CA THR A 83 46.77 -6.06 -0.38
C THR A 83 47.63 -6.57 -1.55
N ALA A 84 48.17 -5.61 -2.29
CA ALA A 84 49.59 -5.60 -2.68
C ALA A 84 50.00 -4.16 -3.05
N GLU A 85 50.54 -3.41 -2.07
CA GLU A 85 51.61 -2.45 -2.35
C GLU A 85 52.79 -3.22 -2.98
N ILE A 86 53.53 -2.64 -3.95
CA ILE A 86 54.98 -2.23 -3.90
C ILE A 86 55.33 -1.37 -5.17
N PRO A 87 56.53 -0.77 -5.38
CA PRO A 87 56.79 0.69 -5.43
C PRO A 87 57.33 1.25 -6.79
N THR A 88 57.57 2.57 -6.85
CA THR A 88 58.30 3.47 -7.82
C THR A 88 59.44 2.85 -8.68
N PRO A 89 59.87 3.42 -9.85
CA PRO A 89 60.15 4.87 -10.08
C PRO A 89 59.99 5.49 -11.52
N ALA A 90 60.01 6.84 -11.55
CA ALA A 90 60.56 7.78 -12.55
C ALA A 90 60.17 7.74 -14.06
N LEU A 91 59.82 8.90 -14.63
CA LEU A 91 60.67 9.63 -15.62
C LEU A 91 60.09 11.01 -15.98
N THR A 92 60.99 11.98 -16.08
CA THR A 92 60.87 13.40 -16.41
C THR A 92 60.70 13.69 -17.91
N SER A 93 59.93 14.71 -18.28
CA SER A 93 60.30 15.83 -19.19
C SER A 93 59.18 16.87 -19.23
#